data_AF-A0A3N5P849-F1
#
_entry.id   AF-A0A3N5P849-F1
#
_cell.length_a   1.000
_cell.length_b   1.000
_cell.length_c   1.000
_cell.angle_alpha   90.00
_cell.angle_beta   90.00
_cell.angle_gamma   90.00
#
_symmetry.space_group_name_H-M   'P 1'
#
loop_
_entity.id
_entity.type
_entity.pdbx_description
1 polymer ?
#
loop_
_entity_poly.entity_id
_entity_poly.type
_entity_poly.pdbx_seq_one_letter_code
_entity_poly.pdbx_strand_id
1 'polypeptide(L)' 'MLRTWKRKYREDPEGSFPGKGHLKPQDEEFRKLQKENANLREDREILKKALAIFSRHPR' A
#
# COMPACT_ATOMS: atom_id res chain seq x y z
N MET A 1 14.88 -25.29 5.42
CA MET A 1 13.79 -24.60 4.68
C MET A 1 12.53 -25.45 4.50
N LEU A 2 12.61 -26.69 4.00
CA LEU A 2 11.42 -27.51 3.67
C LEU A 2 10.51 -27.83 4.88
N ARG A 3 11.08 -28.12 6.06
CA ARG A 3 10.31 -28.35 7.30
C ARG A 3 9.51 -27.12 7.73
N THR A 4 10.08 -25.93 7.59
CA THR A 4 9.44 -24.66 7.93
C THR A 4 8.25 -24.38 7.03
N TRP A 5 8.37 -24.69 5.74
CA TRP A 5 7.28 -24.55 4.77
C TRP A 5 6.18 -25.58 5.01
N LYS A 6 6.54 -26.83 5.35
CA LYS A 6 5.57 -27.87 5.71
C LYS A 6 4.78 -27.54 6.98
N ARG A 7 5.41 -26.85 7.94
CA ARG A 7 4.72 -26.34 9.14
C ARG A 7 3.78 -25.17 8.79
N LYS A 8 4.29 -24.15 8.09
CA LYS A 8 3.48 -23.01 7.66
C LYS A 8 2.29 -23.45 6.81
N TYR A 9 2.45 -24.41 5.90
CA TYR A 9 1.36 -24.96 5.10
C TYR A 9 0.28 -25.67 5.92
N ARG A 10 0.66 -26.33 7.02
CA ARG A 10 -0.31 -26.94 7.95
C ARG A 10 -1.07 -25.90 8.78
N GLU A 11 -0.42 -24.78 9.08
CA GLU A 11 -0.97 -23.70 9.90
C GLU A 11 -1.84 -22.74 9.07
N ASP A 12 -1.44 -22.46 7.82
CA ASP A 12 -2.10 -21.54 6.90
C ASP A 12 -1.85 -22.01 5.44
N PRO A 13 -2.66 -22.94 4.92
CA PRO A 13 -2.50 -23.48 3.58
C PRO A 13 -2.62 -22.43 2.48
N GLU A 14 -3.49 -21.42 2.66
CA GLU A 14 -3.78 -20.37 1.68
C GLU A 14 -2.70 -19.29 1.63
N GLY A 15 -2.16 -18.88 2.78
CA GLY A 15 -1.10 -17.86 2.89
C GLY A 15 0.33 -18.40 2.77
N SER A 16 0.53 -19.71 2.61
CA SER A 16 1.86 -20.34 2.63
C SER A 16 2.66 -20.23 1.33
N PHE A 17 2.01 -19.88 0.22
CA PHE A 17 2.66 -19.77 -1.09
C PHE A 17 2.46 -18.38 -1.70
N PRO A 18 3.19 -17.35 -1.22
CA PRO A 18 3.10 -15.99 -1.77
C PRO A 18 3.55 -15.89 -3.25
N GLY A 19 4.20 -16.92 -3.79
CA GLY A 19 4.67 -16.99 -5.18
C GLY A 19 3.57 -17.16 -6.24
N LYS A 20 2.30 -17.36 -5.86
CA LYS A 20 1.16 -17.43 -6.80
C LYS A 20 0.33 -16.14 -6.91
N GLY A 21 0.79 -15.03 -6.34
CA GLY A 21 0.18 -13.71 -6.55
C GLY A 21 -0.98 -13.37 -5.60
N HIS A 22 -1.37 -14.26 -4.69
CA HIS A 22 -2.27 -13.93 -3.59
C HIS A 22 -1.44 -13.53 -2.36
N LEU A 23 -1.42 -12.22 -2.07
CA LEU A 23 -0.99 -11.71 -0.77
C LEU A 23 -1.99 -12.15 0.28
N LYS A 24 -1.55 -12.29 1.55
CA LYS A 24 -2.51 -12.49 2.64
C LYS A 24 -3.49 -11.31 2.65
N PRO A 25 -4.76 -11.50 3.04
CA PRO A 25 -5.76 -10.42 3.04
C PRO A 25 -5.28 -9.15 3.76
N GLN A 26 -4.54 -9.33 4.87
CA GLN A 26 -3.92 -8.24 5.63
C GLN A 26 -2.85 -7.48 4.84
N ASP A 27 -2.03 -8.19 4.05
CA ASP A 27 -1.00 -7.57 3.19
C ASP A 27 -1.64 -6.85 2.00
N GLU A 28 -2.78 -7.35 1.49
CA GLU A 28 -3.54 -6.70 0.41
C GLU A 28 -4.16 -5.38 0.88
N GLU A 29 -4.79 -5.37 2.05
CA GLU A 29 -5.34 -4.16 2.66
C GLU A 29 -4.24 -3.14 2.94
N PHE A 30 -3.12 -3.58 3.52
CA PHE A 30 -1.96 -2.71 3.74
C PHE A 30 -1.44 -2.10 2.44
N ARG A 31 -1.36 -2.89 1.36
CA ARG A 31 -0.94 -2.40 0.04
C ARG A 31 -1.93 -1.39 -0.55
N LYS A 32 -3.24 -1.62 -0.41
CA LYS A 32 -4.28 -0.67 -0.82
C LYS A 32 -4.14 0.65 -0.07
N LEU A 33 -3.98 0.59 1.25
CA LEU A 33 -3.78 1.76 2.10
C LEU A 33 -2.50 2.52 1.75
N GLN A 34 -1.39 1.83 1.47
CA GLN A 34 -0.16 2.48 1.02
C GLN A 34 -0.34 3.23 -0.30
N LYS A 35 -1.04 2.62 -1.27
CA LYS A 35 -1.33 3.23 -2.57
C LYS A 35 -2.23 4.46 -2.40
N GLU A 36 -3.28 4.36 -1.61
CA GLU A 36 -4.16 5.48 -1.31
C GLU A 36 -3.42 6.62 -0.62
N ASN A 37 -2.57 6.30 0.36
CA ASN A 37 -1.76 7.30 1.05
C ASN A 37 -0.80 8.03 0.09
N ALA A 38 -0.18 7.29 -0.85
CA ALA A 38 0.68 7.88 -1.86
C ALA A 38 -0.09 8.87 -2.76
N ASN A 39 -1.26 8.46 -3.27
CA ASN A 39 -2.12 9.32 -4.09
C ASN A 39 -2.55 10.59 -3.33
N LEU A 40 -3.02 10.44 -2.09
CA LEU A 40 -3.45 11.56 -1.25
C LEU A 40 -2.31 12.55 -0.97
N ARG A 41 -1.08 12.04 -0.79
CA ARG A 41 0.09 12.89 -0.60
C ARG A 41 0.43 13.66 -1.87
N GLU A 42 0.34 13.03 -3.02
CA GLU A 42 0.53 13.69 -4.31
C GLU A 42 -0.51 14.80 -4.53
N ASP A 43 -1.79 14.51 -4.35
CA ASP A 43 -2.89 15.47 -4.47
C ASP A 43 -2.68 16.67 -3.53
N ARG A 44 -2.29 16.42 -2.28
CA ARG A 44 -1.99 17.48 -1.31
C ARG A 44 -0.84 18.37 -1.78
N GLU A 45 0.21 17.82 -2.35
CA GLU A 45 1.35 18.61 -2.85
C GLU A 45 0.97 19.42 -4.09
N ILE A 46 0.14 18.89 -4.98
CA ILE A 46 -0.43 19.63 -6.12
C ILE A 46 -1.26 20.81 -5.61
N LEU A 47 -2.15 20.58 -4.65
CA LEU A 47 -2.99 21.63 -4.07
C LEU A 47 -2.17 22.70 -3.35
N LYS A 48 -1.12 22.31 -2.62
CA LYS A 48 -0.18 23.28 -2.02
C LYS A 48 0.50 24.16 -3.06
N LYS A 49 0.98 23.57 -4.16
CA LYS A 49 1.61 24.32 -5.26
C LYS A 49 0.61 25.29 -5.90
N ALA A 50 -0.61 24.83 -6.17
CA ALA A 50 -1.68 25.68 -6.67
C ALA A 50 -1.97 26.83 -5.71
N LEU A 51 -2.17 26.55 -4.42
CA LEU A 51 -2.35 27.57 -3.39
C LEU A 51 -1.21 28.58 -3.38
N ALA A 52 0.04 28.16 -3.40
CA ALA A 52 1.19 29.07 -3.41
C ALA A 52 1.21 30.00 -4.64
N ILE A 53 0.76 29.51 -5.81
CA ILE A 53 0.64 30.32 -7.03
C ILE A 53 -0.52 31.31 -6.92
N PHE A 54 -1.70 30.84 -6.53
CA PHE A 54 -2.92 31.65 -6.52
C PHE A 54 -3.02 32.60 -5.33
N SER A 55 -2.37 32.29 -4.20
CA SER A 55 -2.37 33.16 -3.00
C SER A 55 -1.41 34.35 -3.09
N ARG A 56 -0.44 34.34 -4.02
CA ARG A 56 0.53 35.44 -4.20
C ARG A 56 0.01 36.62 -5.03
N HIS A 57 -1.31 36.85 -5.05
CA HIS A 57 -1.92 38.06 -5.61
C HIS A 57 -3.07 38.58 -4.74
N PRO A 58 -2.78 39.30 -3.65
CA PRO A 58 -3.61 40.42 -3.27
C PRO A 58 -3.31 41.59 -4.23
N ARG A 59 -4.36 42.22 -4.77
CA ARG A 59 -4.26 43.60 -5.25
C ARG A 59 -3.86 44.51 -4.08
#